data_AF-I1XIV1-F1
#
_entry.id   AF-I1XIV1-F1
#
_cell.length_a   1.000
_cell.length_b   1.000
_cell.length_c   1.000
_cell.angle_alpha   90.00
_cell.angle_beta   90.00
_cell.angle_gamma   90.00
#
_symmetry.space_group_name_H-M   'P 1'
#
loop_
_entity.id
_entity.type
_entity.pdbx_description
1 polymer ?
#
loop_
_entity_poly.entity_id
_entity_poly.type
_entity_poly.pdbx_seq_one_letter_code
_entity_poly.pdbx_strand_id
1 'polypeptide(L)' 'MNVDKIKASIDQGAVTLDAIRESTGAAACCGKCQFKVNRVLQQHAPQTLEQDSYLVAQTANVSR' A
#
# COMPACT_ATOMS: atom_id res chain seq x y z
N MET A 1 -8.71 11.52 10.49
CA MET A 1 -8.32 10.63 9.38
C MET A 1 -9.09 9.34 9.51
N ASN A 2 -9.92 8.98 8.53
CA ASN A 2 -10.73 7.77 8.56
C ASN A 2 -10.06 6.69 7.67
N VAL A 3 -9.70 5.55 8.26
CA VAL A 3 -9.02 4.46 7.56
C VAL A 3 -9.97 3.75 6.58
N ASP A 4 -11.26 3.66 6.90
CA ASP A 4 -12.23 2.99 6.03
C ASP A 4 -12.40 3.73 4.70
N LYS A 5 -12.33 5.07 4.73
CA LYS A 5 -12.29 5.88 3.49
C LYS A 5 -11.06 5.61 2.65
N ILE A 6 -9.90 5.40 3.29
CA ILE A 6 -8.64 5.09 2.60
C ILE A 6 -8.75 3.72 1.93
N LYS A 7 -9.26 2.71 2.65
CA LYS A 7 -9.48 1.37 2.12
C LYS A 7 -10.45 1.39 0.94
N ALA A 8 -11.59 2.05 1.09
CA ALA A 8 -12.55 2.20 0.00
C ALA A 8 -11.95 2.90 -1.22
N SER A 9 -11.07 3.89 -1.03
CA SER A 9 -10.34 4.52 -2.14
C SER A 9 -9.36 3.56 -2.82
N ILE A 10 -8.71 2.68 -2.06
CA ILE A 10 -7.82 1.63 -2.61
C ILE A 10 -8.63 0.58 -3.37
N ASP A 11 -9.79 0.17 -2.85
CA ASP A 11 -10.74 -0.73 -3.54
C ASP A 11 -11.27 -0.12 -4.84
N GLN A 12 -11.38 1.20 -4.91
CA GLN A 12 -11.71 1.94 -6.15
C GLN A 12 -10.53 2.04 -7.13
N GLY A 13 -9.34 1.54 -6.77
CA GLY A 13 -8.15 1.52 -7.62
C GLY A 13 -7.10 2.58 -7.29
N ALA A 14 -7.19 3.28 -6.16
CA ALA A 14 -6.14 4.21 -5.76
C ALA A 14 -4.86 3.47 -5.35
N VAL A 15 -3.84 3.52 -6.20
CA VAL A 15 -2.53 2.89 -5.98
C VAL A 15 -1.45 3.87 -5.50
N THR A 16 -1.77 5.15 -5.39
CA THR A 16 -0.83 6.20 -4.98
C THR A 16 -1.36 7.01 -3.80
N LEU A 17 -0.43 7.59 -3.03
CA LEU A 17 -0.78 8.49 -1.93
C LEU A 17 -1.55 9.72 -2.43
N ASP A 18 -1.24 10.19 -3.63
CA ASP A 18 -1.89 11.35 -4.23
C ASP A 18 -3.36 11.06 -4.58
N ALA A 19 -3.64 9.92 -5.22
CA ALA A 19 -5.00 9.49 -5.50
C ALA A 19 -5.84 9.32 -4.21
N ILE A 20 -5.25 8.76 -3.15
CA ILE A 20 -5.90 8.68 -1.84
C ILE A 20 -6.14 10.08 -1.27
N ARG A 21 -5.18 11.00 -1.40
CA ARG A 21 -5.31 12.38 -0.93
C ARG A 21 -6.45 13.10 -1.65
N GLU A 22 -6.55 12.99 -2.97
CA GLU A 22 -7.63 13.62 -3.74
C GLU A 22 -9.00 13.05 -3.37
N SER A 23 -9.11 11.72 -3.23
CA SER A 23 -10.37 11.06 -2.91
C SER A 23 -10.83 11.27 -1.46
N THR A 24 -9.89 11.25 -0.50
CA THR A 24 -10.21 11.17 0.94
C THR A 24 -9.84 12.42 1.74
N GLY A 25 -9.08 13.36 1.15
CA GLY A 25 -8.46 14.48 1.86
C GLY A 25 -7.31 14.08 2.79
N ALA A 26 -6.88 12.81 2.74
CA ALA A 26 -5.80 12.32 3.58
C ALA A 26 -4.46 12.97 3.29
N ALA A 27 -3.69 13.22 4.35
CA ALA A 27 -2.42 13.93 4.29
C ALA A 27 -2.47 15.35 3.67
N ALA A 28 -3.63 15.92 3.31
CA ALA A 28 -3.75 17.21 2.63
C ALA A 28 -3.43 18.44 3.50
N CYS A 29 -3.53 18.33 4.83
CA CYS A 29 -3.43 19.49 5.74
C CYS A 29 -2.03 19.65 6.38
N CYS A 30 -1.65 18.77 7.30
CA CYS A 30 -0.43 18.95 8.11
C CYS A 30 0.58 17.79 8.00
N GLY A 31 0.33 16.82 7.12
CA GLY A 31 1.23 15.67 6.88
C GLY A 31 1.34 14.64 8.02
N LYS A 32 0.87 14.94 9.24
CA LYS A 32 0.99 14.06 10.44
C LYS A 32 0.35 12.67 10.33
N CYS A 33 -0.45 12.42 9.30
CA CYS A 33 -1.05 11.10 9.07
C CYS A 33 -0.50 10.40 7.82
N GLN A 34 0.40 11.03 7.07
CA GLN A 34 0.90 10.53 5.79
C GLN A 34 1.57 9.16 5.94
N PHE A 35 2.37 8.94 6.98
CA PHE A 35 2.98 7.63 7.26
C PHE A 35 1.92 6.53 7.47
N LYS A 36 0.80 6.86 8.12
CA LYS A 36 -0.29 5.92 8.37
C LYS A 36 -1.05 5.59 7.08
N VAL A 37 -1.28 6.60 6.23
CA VAL A 37 -1.88 6.41 4.90
C VAL A 37 -0.99 5.50 4.05
N ASN A 38 0.31 5.79 4.00
CA ASN A 38 1.27 5.01 3.20
C ASN A 38 1.33 3.54 3.67
N ARG A 39 1.26 3.32 4.99
CA ARG A 39 1.19 1.96 5.55
C ARG A 39 -0.07 1.22 5.11
N VAL A 40 -1.25 1.86 5.18
CA VAL A 40 -2.50 1.24 4.74
C VAL A 40 -2.46 0.92 3.25
N LEU A 41 -1.95 1.85 2.43
CA LEU A 41 -1.76 1.67 1.00
C LEU A 41 -0.86 0.45 0.71
N GLN A 42 0.30 0.33 1.34
CA GLN A 42 1.19 -0.81 1.15
C GLN A 42 0.61 -2.15 1.63
N GLN A 43 -0.25 -2.13 2.65
CA GLN A 43 -0.89 -3.33 3.17
C GLN A 43 -2.12 -3.79 2.38
N HIS A 44 -2.77 -2.90 1.62
CA HIS A 44 -4.00 -3.21 0.86
C HIS A 44 -3.80 -3.18 -0.65
N ALA A 45 -2.79 -2.49 -1.17
CA ALA A 45 -2.42 -2.63 -2.57
C ALA A 45 -2.06 -4.10 -2.82
N PRO A 46 -2.62 -4.73 -3.87
CA PRO A 46 -2.27 -6.09 -4.21
C PRO A 46 -0.75 -6.15 -4.39
N GLN A 47 -0.09 -7.00 -3.61
CA GLN A 47 1.32 -7.30 -3.81
C GLN A 47 1.42 -7.84 -5.24
N THR A 48 1.94 -7.05 -6.16
CA THR A 48 2.22 -7.51 -7.51
C THR A 48 3.07 -8.76 -7.36
N LEU A 49 2.65 -9.86 -7.99
CA LEU A 49 3.20 -11.23 -7.90
C LEU A 49 4.72 -11.34 -8.12
N GLU A 50 5.42 -10.25 -8.42
CA GLU A 50 6.87 -10.17 -8.53
C GLU A 50 7.59 -10.37 -7.18
N GLN A 51 6.98 -10.00 -6.05
CA GLN A 51 7.62 -10.17 -4.73
C GLN A 51 7.72 -11.63 -4.25
N ASP A 52 6.83 -12.52 -4.72
CA ASP A 52 6.83 -13.94 -4.34
C ASP A 52 7.96 -14.73 -5.03
N SER A 53 8.37 -14.26 -6.23
CA SER A 53 9.42 -14.90 -7.04
C SER A 53 10.81 -14.83 -6.40
N TYR A 54 11.09 -13.81 -5.59
CA TYR A 54 12.40 -13.62 -4.96
C TYR A 54 12.63 -14.52 -3.74
N LEU A 55 11.56 -14.96 -3.05
CA LEU A 55 11.66 -15.90 -1.93
C LEU A 55 11.78 -17.34 -2.42
N VAL A 56 11.06 -17.71 -3.49
CA VAL A 56 11.18 -19.05 -4.11
C VAL A 56 12.58 -19.29 -4.66
N ALA A 57 13.23 -18.26 -5.22
CA ALA A 57 14.58 -18.37 -5.77
C ALA A 57 15.66 -18.61 -4.69
N GLN A 58 15.46 -18.14 -3.45
CA GLN A 58 16.44 -18.30 -2.36
C GLN A 58 16.36 -19.66 -1.65
N THR A 59 15.17 -20.29 -1.60
CA THR A 59 15.01 -21.59 -0.94
C THR A 59 15.47 -22.77 -1.81
N ALA A 60 15.56 -22.59 -3.13
CA ALA A 60 15.98 -23.64 -4.06
C ALA A 60 17.50 -23.94 -4.04
N ASN A 61 18.31 -23.11 -3.38
CA ASN A 61 19.77 -23.23 -3.40
C ASN A 61 20.41 -23.65 -2.07
N VAL A 62 19.59 -24.01 -1.05
CA VAL A 62 20.09 -24.60 0.20
C VAL A 62 19.99 -26.12 0.12
N SER A 63 20.74 -26.68 -0.82
CA SER A 63 20.96 -28.13 -0.92
C SER A 63 22.39 -28.36 -1.42
N ARG A 64 23.36 -27.98 -0.59
CA ARG A 64 24.66 -28.65 -0.53
C ARG A 64 25.40 -28.31 0.76
#